data_AF-A0A8J3VKL0-F1
#
_entry.id   AF-A0A8J3VKL0-F1
#
_cell.length_a   1.000
_cell.length_b   1.000
_cell.length_c   1.000
_cell.angle_alpha   90.00
_cell.angle_beta   90.00
_cell.angle_gamma   90.00
#
_symmetry.space_group_name_H-M   'P 1'
#
loop_
_entity.id
_entity.type
_entity.pdbx_description
1 polymer ?
#
loop_
_entity_poly.entity_id
_entity_poly.type
_entity_poly.pdbx_seq_one_letter_code
_entity_poly.pdbx_strand_id
1 'polypeptide(L)'
;MSNPFGALFEKQPGLLAGMKGTRPMTPISDDFKAKLQASEGRQMPDFNYAGEAYDAVMIAALAAQVAGTTDPKSIAAQMVGVTIGNDPCTSIAACMDKARTGQDVAYRGITVRSGFTQAGEPSTTSYGTVHFGPTNQLDQGKTEYLRAGSESNVATQEPARGTPGSKTGAPLVFGLLMTAPTATSVTSQARFAGARLAFKDINSLAGGVLGQPVKWFEGSDGAAAATAKAQIATHKSQGVHVLIGTSGSGVSTAVMGDVINAGMVMISPSATAASLSTIDDKGLYFRTAPSDVLQARALADMIMRDGVRKVTLIGKNDAYGTGLVEGVQKELLAAGMNAASITTVKFDIEGDKVKDPNQLSTIATQVVANKPDGVLIVGTSESAEMIKALAAGQLQIRH
;
A
#
# COMPACT_ATOMS: atom_id res chain seq x y z
N MET A 1 3.25 18.87 -4.27
CA MET A 1 3.05 17.44 -4.60
C MET A 1 2.33 17.35 -5.94
N SER A 2 2.52 16.28 -6.71
CA SER A 2 1.63 15.96 -7.83
C SER A 2 0.17 15.89 -7.36
N ASN A 3 -0.75 16.32 -8.22
CA ASN A 3 -2.19 16.12 -8.04
C ASN A 3 -2.76 15.36 -9.24
N PRO A 4 -2.34 14.10 -9.45
CA PRO A 4 -2.79 13.32 -10.59
C PRO A 4 -4.30 13.09 -10.56
N PHE A 5 -4.91 13.06 -9.37
CA PHE A 5 -6.35 12.89 -9.22
C PHE A 5 -7.13 14.12 -9.67
N GLY A 6 -6.75 15.33 -9.25
CA GLY A 6 -7.44 16.54 -9.69
C GLY A 6 -7.26 16.85 -11.17
N ALA A 7 -6.18 16.37 -11.82
CA ALA A 7 -6.02 16.44 -13.27
C ALA A 7 -7.12 15.67 -14.02
N LEU A 8 -7.76 14.66 -13.40
CA LEU A 8 -8.91 13.97 -13.99
C LEU A 8 -10.16 14.87 -14.12
N PHE A 9 -10.13 16.07 -13.54
CA PHE A 9 -11.24 17.03 -13.48
C PHE A 9 -10.94 18.34 -14.21
N GLU A 10 -9.97 18.36 -15.13
CA GLU A 10 -9.64 19.56 -15.93
C GLU A 10 -10.84 20.14 -16.69
N LYS A 11 -11.80 19.28 -17.08
CA LYS A 11 -13.05 19.68 -17.76
C LYS A 11 -14.18 20.10 -16.81
N GLN A 12 -13.97 20.01 -15.49
CA GLN A 12 -14.93 20.36 -14.44
C GLN A 12 -14.26 21.23 -13.37
N PRO A 13 -13.84 22.46 -13.70
CA PRO A 13 -13.10 23.32 -12.77
C PRO A 13 -13.91 23.57 -11.49
N GLY A 14 -13.26 23.43 -10.35
CA GLY A 14 -13.87 23.63 -9.03
C GLY A 14 -14.74 22.49 -8.52
N LEU A 15 -14.98 21.43 -9.31
CA LEU A 15 -15.84 20.33 -8.89
C LEU A 15 -15.37 19.62 -7.61
N LEU A 16 -14.06 19.57 -7.38
CA LEU A 16 -13.48 18.97 -6.16
C LEU A 16 -13.38 19.97 -5.01
N ALA A 17 -13.64 21.26 -5.21
CA ALA A 17 -13.40 22.26 -4.18
C ALA A 17 -14.11 21.88 -2.86
N GLY A 18 -13.48 22.13 -1.72
CA GLY A 18 -14.03 21.80 -0.41
C GLY A 18 -14.06 20.30 -0.06
N MET A 19 -13.91 19.40 -1.04
CA MET A 19 -13.82 17.97 -0.76
C MET A 19 -12.60 17.65 0.10
N LYS A 20 -12.81 16.76 1.05
CA LYS A 20 -11.79 16.24 1.95
C LYS A 20 -11.64 14.76 1.73
N GLY A 21 -10.47 14.23 2.06
CA GLY A 21 -10.23 12.80 1.99
C GLY A 21 -9.05 12.39 2.83
N THR A 22 -8.80 11.09 2.82
CA THR A 22 -7.56 10.52 3.34
C THR A 22 -6.85 9.78 2.23
N ARG A 23 -5.53 9.73 2.32
CA ARG A 23 -4.72 8.84 1.50
C ARG A 23 -3.54 8.32 2.32
N PRO A 24 -3.07 7.10 2.06
CA PRO A 24 -1.78 6.64 2.55
C PRO A 24 -0.71 7.68 2.16
N MET A 25 0.02 8.17 3.17
CA MET A 25 1.01 9.22 2.95
C MET A 25 2.03 9.21 4.07
N THR A 26 3.23 8.74 3.73
CA THR A 26 4.38 8.77 4.63
C THR A 26 5.31 9.92 4.24
N PRO A 27 5.71 10.80 5.17
CA PRO A 27 6.75 11.79 4.90
C PRO A 27 8.07 11.09 4.55
N ILE A 28 8.60 11.39 3.36
CA ILE A 28 9.93 10.94 2.92
C ILE A 28 10.85 12.15 2.73
N SER A 29 12.14 11.97 3.00
CA SER A 29 13.14 13.05 2.92
C SER A 29 13.40 13.49 1.49
N ASP A 30 13.85 14.73 1.33
CA ASP A 30 14.24 15.26 0.01
C ASP A 30 15.45 14.53 -0.56
N ASP A 31 16.37 14.07 0.29
CA ASP A 31 17.50 13.22 -0.10
C ASP A 31 17.01 11.90 -0.75
N PHE A 32 15.98 11.27 -0.19
CA PHE A 32 15.43 10.04 -0.75
C PHE A 32 14.73 10.31 -2.09
N LYS A 33 13.97 11.41 -2.21
CA LYS A 33 13.35 11.85 -3.48
C LYS A 33 14.42 12.09 -4.55
N ALA A 34 15.51 12.79 -4.20
CA ALA A 34 16.61 13.08 -5.11
C ALA A 34 17.31 11.79 -5.56
N LYS A 35 17.55 10.84 -4.66
CA LYS A 35 18.11 9.52 -5.01
C LYS A 35 17.22 8.74 -5.97
N LEU A 36 15.90 8.73 -5.75
CA LEU A 36 14.94 8.09 -6.66
C LEU A 36 14.98 8.71 -8.05
N GLN A 37 14.90 10.04 -8.14
CA GLN A 37 14.96 10.76 -9.41
C GLN A 37 16.28 10.53 -10.16
N ALA A 38 17.41 10.54 -9.44
CA ALA A 38 18.71 10.25 -10.02
C ALA A 38 18.81 8.80 -10.53
N SER A 39 18.32 7.83 -9.75
CA SER A 39 18.31 6.41 -10.13
C SER A 39 17.44 6.12 -11.36
N GLU A 40 16.35 6.86 -11.53
CA GLU A 40 15.44 6.76 -12.68
C GLU A 40 15.84 7.67 -13.86
N GLY A 41 16.80 8.57 -13.67
CA GLY A 41 17.25 9.51 -14.69
C GLY A 41 16.17 10.52 -15.13
N ARG A 42 15.17 10.79 -14.29
CA ARG A 42 14.03 11.67 -14.62
C ARG A 42 13.42 12.33 -13.40
N GLN A 43 12.75 13.46 -13.64
CA GLN A 43 11.90 14.08 -12.63
C GLN A 43 10.68 13.18 -12.35
N MET A 44 10.36 13.03 -11.06
CA MET A 44 9.21 12.26 -10.58
C MET A 44 8.25 13.21 -9.89
N PRO A 45 7.01 13.37 -10.39
CA PRO A 45 6.05 14.31 -9.80
C PRO A 45 5.40 13.71 -8.54
N ASP A 46 5.37 12.38 -8.44
CA ASP A 46 4.76 11.59 -7.37
C ASP A 46 5.77 10.61 -6.77
N PHE A 47 5.66 10.36 -5.47
CA PHE A 47 6.52 9.44 -4.71
C PHE A 47 5.72 8.48 -3.83
N ASN A 48 4.42 8.39 -4.05
CA ASN A 48 3.54 7.61 -3.19
C ASN A 48 3.92 6.12 -3.27
N TYR A 49 4.03 5.47 -2.11
CA TYR A 49 4.49 4.09 -1.96
C TYR A 49 5.93 3.78 -2.42
N ALA A 50 6.74 4.77 -2.79
CA ALA A 50 8.14 4.53 -3.17
C ALA A 50 8.97 4.07 -1.97
N GLY A 51 8.76 4.66 -0.79
CA GLY A 51 9.45 4.28 0.44
C GLY A 51 9.03 2.90 0.92
N GLU A 52 7.73 2.60 0.84
CA GLU A 52 7.15 1.31 1.19
C GLU A 52 7.70 0.19 0.28
N ALA A 53 7.82 0.44 -1.03
CA ALA A 53 8.42 -0.50 -1.97
C ALA A 53 9.93 -0.70 -1.73
N TYR A 54 10.64 0.36 -1.37
CA TYR A 54 12.05 0.28 -0.98
C TYR A 54 12.20 -0.59 0.28
N ASP A 55 11.45 -0.30 1.34
CA ASP A 55 11.50 -1.05 2.59
C ASP A 55 11.09 -2.52 2.43
N ALA A 56 10.12 -2.82 1.57
CA ALA A 56 9.70 -4.19 1.30
C ALA A 56 10.85 -5.06 0.77
N VAL A 57 11.64 -4.50 -0.16
CA VAL A 57 12.83 -5.16 -0.71
C VAL A 57 13.92 -5.31 0.37
N MET A 58 14.15 -4.26 1.15
CA MET A 58 15.19 -4.23 2.19
C MET A 58 14.94 -5.28 3.27
N ILE A 59 13.70 -5.36 3.77
CA ILE A 59 13.28 -6.32 4.79
C ILE A 59 13.47 -7.75 4.27
N ALA A 60 13.03 -8.04 3.06
CA ALA A 60 13.19 -9.37 2.46
C ALA A 60 14.66 -9.77 2.23
N ALA A 61 15.50 -8.83 1.82
CA ALA A 61 16.93 -9.06 1.65
C ALA A 61 17.63 -9.36 3.00
N LEU A 62 17.30 -8.60 4.04
CA LEU A 62 17.82 -8.82 5.39
C LEU A 62 17.32 -10.15 5.98
N ALA A 63 16.03 -10.46 5.80
CA ALA A 63 15.44 -11.72 6.24
C ALA A 63 16.14 -12.93 5.61
N ALA A 64 16.44 -12.89 4.32
CA ALA A 64 17.21 -13.94 3.65
C ALA A 64 18.65 -14.04 4.18
N GLN A 65 19.31 -12.91 4.45
CA GLN A 65 20.66 -12.91 5.01
C GLN A 65 20.69 -13.52 6.42
N VAL A 66 19.73 -13.18 7.28
CA VAL A 66 19.61 -13.71 8.65
C VAL A 66 19.17 -15.18 8.64
N ALA A 67 18.34 -15.58 7.68
CA ALA A 67 17.96 -16.99 7.49
C ALA A 67 19.13 -17.84 6.98
N GLY A 68 20.13 -17.23 6.31
CA GLY A 68 21.26 -17.96 5.73
C GLY A 68 20.90 -18.80 4.49
N THR A 69 19.75 -18.54 3.87
CA THR A 69 19.20 -19.32 2.76
C THR A 69 18.29 -18.47 1.88
N THR A 70 18.08 -18.90 0.63
CA THR A 70 17.06 -18.32 -0.26
C THR A 70 15.71 -19.04 -0.17
N ASP A 71 15.58 -20.06 0.68
CA ASP A 71 14.33 -20.79 0.89
C ASP A 71 13.20 -19.84 1.38
N PRO A 72 12.08 -19.69 0.64
CA PRO A 72 11.04 -18.72 0.96
C PRO A 72 10.40 -18.89 2.35
N LYS A 73 10.22 -20.12 2.85
CA LYS A 73 9.65 -20.34 4.19
C LYS A 73 10.61 -19.86 5.28
N SER A 74 11.90 -20.13 5.10
CA SER A 74 12.94 -19.68 6.01
C SER A 74 13.09 -18.15 5.99
N ILE A 75 12.98 -17.52 4.80
CA ILE A 75 12.93 -16.06 4.67
C ILE A 75 11.72 -15.50 5.43
N ALA A 76 10.53 -16.05 5.17
CA ALA A 76 9.28 -15.60 5.78
C ALA A 76 9.35 -15.60 7.31
N ALA A 77 9.94 -16.65 7.89
CA ALA A 77 10.14 -16.75 9.33
C ALA A 77 10.96 -15.60 9.93
N GLN A 78 11.83 -14.95 9.15
CA GLN A 78 12.69 -13.84 9.61
C GLN A 78 12.14 -12.44 9.30
N MET A 79 11.10 -12.31 8.47
CA MET A 79 10.59 -11.01 8.00
C MET A 79 10.18 -10.07 9.14
N VAL A 80 9.53 -10.60 10.18
CA VAL A 80 9.21 -9.81 11.39
C VAL A 80 10.48 -9.57 12.21
N GLY A 81 11.28 -10.61 12.42
CA GLY A 81 12.50 -10.57 13.24
C GLY A 81 13.49 -9.47 12.85
N VAL A 82 13.72 -9.26 11.55
CA VAL A 82 14.66 -8.23 11.05
C VAL A 82 14.16 -6.79 11.21
N THR A 83 12.96 -6.60 11.76
CA THR A 83 12.37 -5.28 12.00
C THR A 83 12.20 -4.96 13.49
N ILE A 84 12.53 -5.89 14.39
CA ILE A 84 12.33 -5.73 15.84
C ILE A 84 13.68 -5.75 16.57
N GLY A 85 13.69 -5.32 17.83
CA GLY A 85 14.91 -5.20 18.62
C GLY A 85 15.28 -3.75 18.98
N ASN A 86 16.28 -3.62 19.86
CA ASN A 86 16.62 -2.37 20.55
C ASN A 86 17.81 -1.60 19.96
N ASP A 87 18.54 -2.20 19.02
CA ASP A 87 19.72 -1.59 18.39
C ASP A 87 19.45 -1.35 16.89
N PRO A 88 18.78 -0.24 16.54
CA PRO A 88 18.30 -0.01 15.19
C PRO A 88 19.42 0.26 14.18
N CYS A 89 19.21 -0.22 12.96
CA CYS A 89 20.05 0.11 11.81
C CYS A 89 19.18 0.71 10.68
N THR A 90 19.69 1.74 10.00
CA THR A 90 18.91 2.53 9.04
C THR A 90 19.43 2.47 7.61
N SER A 91 20.67 2.02 7.40
CA SER A 91 21.27 1.85 6.07
C SER A 91 21.43 0.37 5.74
N ILE A 92 21.32 0.01 4.46
CA ILE A 92 21.50 -1.39 4.03
C ILE A 92 22.89 -1.92 4.41
N ALA A 93 23.93 -1.10 4.30
CA ALA A 93 25.30 -1.49 4.64
C ALA A 93 25.43 -1.84 6.12
N ALA A 94 24.92 -0.99 7.02
CA ALA A 94 24.97 -1.23 8.46
C ALA A 94 24.11 -2.43 8.88
N CYS A 95 22.89 -2.55 8.34
CA CYS A 95 22.02 -3.67 8.65
C CYS A 95 22.57 -5.01 8.13
N MET A 96 23.16 -5.01 6.94
CA MET A 96 23.74 -6.22 6.37
C MET A 96 25.02 -6.65 7.11
N ASP A 97 25.82 -5.70 7.62
CA ASP A 97 26.97 -6.01 8.47
C ASP A 97 26.54 -6.69 9.79
N LYS A 98 25.51 -6.14 10.44
CA LYS A 98 24.88 -6.77 11.61
C LYS A 98 24.38 -8.19 11.29
N ALA A 99 23.64 -8.36 10.19
CA ALA A 99 23.12 -9.65 9.77
C ALA A 99 24.24 -10.69 9.52
N ARG A 100 25.37 -10.27 8.94
CA ARG A 100 26.52 -11.15 8.64
C ARG A 100 27.33 -11.52 9.87
N THR A 101 27.41 -10.62 10.85
CA THR A 101 28.13 -10.84 12.12
C THR A 101 27.27 -11.51 13.18
N GLY A 102 26.02 -11.88 12.85
CA GLY A 102 25.10 -12.56 13.75
C GLY A 102 24.48 -11.64 14.81
N GLN A 103 24.67 -10.33 14.70
CA GLN A 103 24.04 -9.34 15.56
C GLN A 103 22.55 -9.18 15.24
N ASP A 104 21.82 -8.63 16.20
CA ASP A 104 20.40 -8.32 16.06
C ASP A 104 20.20 -7.26 14.98
N VAL A 105 19.25 -7.51 14.08
CA VAL A 105 18.89 -6.59 13.00
C VAL A 105 17.54 -5.98 13.34
N ALA A 106 17.56 -4.74 13.80
CA ALA A 106 16.35 -3.93 13.98
C ALA A 106 16.26 -2.89 12.85
N TYR A 107 15.84 -3.31 11.65
CA TYR A 107 15.75 -2.40 10.50
C TYR A 107 14.76 -1.26 10.76
N ARG A 108 15.21 -0.03 10.48
CA ARG A 108 14.41 1.20 10.53
C ARG A 108 14.55 1.93 9.21
N GLY A 109 13.58 1.70 8.34
CA GLY A 109 13.61 2.12 6.95
C GLY A 109 13.03 3.50 6.70
N ILE A 110 12.66 3.73 5.44
CA ILE A 110 12.05 4.97 4.97
C ILE A 110 10.67 5.17 5.61
N THR A 111 9.86 4.11 5.65
CA THR A 111 8.47 4.13 6.11
C THR A 111 8.21 3.19 7.28
N VAL A 112 8.97 2.09 7.40
CA VAL A 112 8.92 1.18 8.54
C VAL A 112 9.80 1.69 9.68
N ARG A 113 9.25 2.59 10.50
CA ARG A 113 9.99 3.34 11.54
C ARG A 113 9.98 2.75 12.95
N SER A 114 9.12 1.77 13.21
CA SER A 114 8.98 1.19 14.56
C SER A 114 9.21 -0.32 14.58
N GLY A 115 8.95 -0.99 13.44
CA GLY A 115 8.99 -2.44 13.32
C GLY A 115 7.63 -3.02 12.95
N PHE A 116 7.61 -4.30 12.60
CA PHE A 116 6.38 -5.01 12.27
C PHE A 116 5.62 -5.49 13.50
N THR A 117 4.31 -5.60 13.36
CA THR A 117 3.45 -6.39 14.24
C THR A 117 3.66 -7.87 13.97
N GLN A 118 3.04 -8.73 14.79
CA GLN A 118 3.05 -10.18 14.57
C GLN A 118 2.40 -10.59 13.24
N ALA A 119 1.51 -9.77 12.68
CA ALA A 119 0.86 -10.02 11.39
C ALA A 119 1.73 -9.64 10.18
N GLY A 120 2.97 -9.18 10.38
CA GLY A 120 3.87 -8.88 9.27
C GLY A 120 3.58 -7.53 8.57
N GLU A 121 3.11 -6.54 9.32
CA GLU A 121 2.77 -5.20 8.84
C GLU A 121 3.31 -4.11 9.78
N PRO A 122 3.45 -2.84 9.35
CA PRO A 122 4.01 -1.79 10.19
C PRO A 122 3.14 -1.54 11.44
N SER A 123 3.76 -1.58 12.62
CA SER A 123 3.10 -1.28 13.90
C SER A 123 2.66 0.19 14.03
N THR A 124 3.37 1.08 13.34
CA THR A 124 3.02 2.49 13.20
C THR A 124 3.18 2.94 11.75
N THR A 125 2.39 3.91 11.34
CA THR A 125 2.39 4.46 9.99
C THR A 125 1.84 5.89 9.97
N SER A 126 1.62 6.45 8.79
CA SER A 126 1.05 7.77 8.57
C SER A 126 0.04 7.77 7.42
N TYR A 127 -1.03 8.54 7.61
CA TYR A 127 -1.98 8.90 6.57
C TYR A 127 -2.03 10.41 6.42
N GLY A 128 -2.27 10.88 5.20
CA GLY A 128 -2.56 12.29 4.94
C GLY A 128 -4.05 12.55 4.97
N THR A 129 -4.52 13.50 5.77
CA THR A 129 -5.79 14.17 5.48
C THR A 129 -5.53 15.20 4.41
N VAL A 130 -6.35 15.21 3.36
CA VAL A 130 -6.14 16.07 2.20
C VAL A 130 -7.39 16.87 1.92
N HIS A 131 -7.20 18.09 1.43
CA HIS A 131 -8.26 19.03 1.11
C HIS A 131 -8.08 19.51 -0.33
N PHE A 132 -9.15 19.52 -1.11
CA PHE A 132 -9.14 20.13 -2.44
C PHE A 132 -9.52 21.61 -2.34
N GLY A 133 -8.66 22.45 -2.92
CA GLY A 133 -8.89 23.89 -3.08
C GLY A 133 -9.78 24.21 -4.29
N PRO A 134 -9.99 25.52 -4.57
CA PRO A 134 -10.93 25.99 -5.59
C PRO A 134 -10.57 25.59 -7.03
N THR A 135 -9.34 25.17 -7.27
CA THR A 135 -8.81 24.81 -8.61
C THR A 135 -8.73 23.29 -8.82
N ASN A 136 -9.44 22.49 -8.03
CA ASN A 136 -9.30 21.03 -7.96
C ASN A 136 -7.90 20.56 -7.55
N GLN A 137 -7.06 21.46 -7.03
CA GLN A 137 -5.72 21.17 -6.54
C GLN A 137 -5.71 20.84 -5.05
N LEU A 138 -4.84 19.93 -4.64
CA LEU A 138 -4.65 19.64 -3.22
C LEU A 138 -4.04 20.86 -2.50
N ASP A 139 -4.75 21.38 -1.52
CA ASP A 139 -4.30 22.43 -0.62
C ASP A 139 -3.23 21.87 0.33
N GLN A 140 -1.98 22.20 0.04
CA GLN A 140 -0.83 21.73 0.81
C GLN A 140 -0.83 22.29 2.23
N GLY A 141 -1.35 23.51 2.42
CA GLY A 141 -1.40 24.17 3.74
C GLY A 141 -2.40 23.54 4.69
N LYS A 142 -3.36 22.76 4.17
CA LYS A 142 -4.37 22.03 4.94
C LYS A 142 -4.11 20.53 5.00
N THR A 143 -3.02 20.06 4.40
CA THR A 143 -2.68 18.64 4.43
C THR A 143 -2.02 18.30 5.76
N GLU A 144 -2.64 17.44 6.57
CA GLU A 144 -2.07 17.00 7.84
C GLU A 144 -1.62 15.55 7.74
N TYR A 145 -0.47 15.24 8.34
CA TYR A 145 0.02 13.88 8.47
C TYR A 145 -0.40 13.33 9.82
N LEU A 146 -1.31 12.36 9.82
CA LEU A 146 -1.77 11.68 11.00
C LEU A 146 -0.96 10.41 11.19
N ARG A 147 -0.14 10.37 12.25
CA ARG A 147 0.50 9.14 12.70
C ARG A 147 -0.58 8.19 13.20
N ALA A 148 -0.47 6.93 12.82
CA ALA A 148 -1.42 5.91 13.15
C ALA A 148 -0.71 4.63 13.63
N GLY A 149 -1.40 3.81 14.41
CA GLY A 149 -0.82 2.61 15.04
C GLY A 149 -0.13 2.92 16.37
N SER A 150 0.55 1.92 16.94
CA SER A 150 1.24 2.04 18.23
C SER A 150 2.52 1.21 18.24
N GLU A 151 3.60 1.77 18.79
CA GLU A 151 4.85 1.05 19.03
C GLU A 151 4.66 -0.11 20.02
N SER A 152 3.63 -0.06 20.87
CA SER A 152 3.26 -1.19 21.73
C SER A 152 2.81 -2.44 20.96
N ASN A 153 2.47 -2.30 19.67
CA ASN A 153 2.03 -3.40 18.82
C ASN A 153 3.19 -4.05 18.07
N VAL A 154 4.43 -3.55 18.23
CA VAL A 154 5.62 -4.18 17.68
C VAL A 154 5.73 -5.60 18.22
N ALA A 155 6.02 -6.55 17.34
CA ALA A 155 6.27 -7.92 17.73
C ALA A 155 7.45 -8.00 18.70
N THR A 156 7.28 -8.77 19.77
CA THR A 156 8.32 -8.94 20.81
C THR A 156 9.06 -10.26 20.70
N GLN A 157 8.57 -11.17 19.86
CA GLN A 157 9.15 -12.51 19.72
C GLN A 157 10.08 -12.54 18.52
N GLU A 158 11.37 -12.69 18.77
CA GLU A 158 12.33 -12.96 17.71
C GLU A 158 12.26 -14.43 17.28
N PRO A 159 12.22 -14.69 15.96
CA PRO A 159 12.32 -16.04 15.43
C PRO A 159 13.73 -16.61 15.65
N ALA A 160 13.83 -17.95 15.69
CA ALA A 160 15.13 -18.61 15.72
C ALA A 160 15.92 -18.27 14.45
N ARG A 161 17.16 -17.78 14.60
CA ARG A 161 18.02 -17.41 13.47
C ARG A 161 18.57 -18.62 12.73
N GLY A 162 18.82 -18.46 11.44
CA GLY A 162 19.60 -19.42 10.67
C GLY A 162 21.08 -19.33 11.00
N THR A 163 21.89 -20.25 10.45
CA THR A 163 23.34 -20.22 10.61
C THR A 163 23.93 -19.04 9.83
N PRO A 164 24.59 -18.07 10.49
CA PRO A 164 25.19 -16.92 9.80
C PRO A 164 26.24 -17.37 8.79
N GLY A 165 26.20 -16.79 7.58
CA GLY A 165 27.33 -16.86 6.65
C GLY A 165 27.41 -18.05 5.69
N SER A 166 26.34 -18.84 5.51
CA SER A 166 26.34 -19.82 4.40
C SER A 166 26.25 -19.08 3.07
N LYS A 167 27.37 -18.99 2.33
CA LYS A 167 27.36 -18.56 0.92
C LYS A 167 26.64 -19.65 0.12
N THR A 168 25.32 -19.51 -0.02
CA THR A 168 24.56 -20.32 -0.95
C THR A 168 24.99 -19.89 -2.35
N GLY A 169 25.59 -20.76 -3.17
CA GLY A 169 26.11 -20.38 -4.49
C GLY A 169 25.07 -19.78 -5.47
N ALA A 170 23.78 -19.73 -5.10
CA ALA A 170 22.70 -19.14 -5.88
C ALA A 170 22.27 -17.76 -5.32
N PRO A 171 21.94 -16.79 -6.20
CA PRO A 171 21.47 -15.47 -5.78
C PRO A 171 20.03 -15.51 -5.26
N LEU A 172 19.71 -14.61 -4.32
CA LEU A 172 18.31 -14.28 -4.01
C LEU A 172 17.66 -13.62 -5.23
N VAL A 173 16.48 -14.12 -5.61
CA VAL A 173 15.74 -13.66 -6.79
C VAL A 173 14.39 -13.08 -6.37
N PHE A 174 14.14 -11.83 -6.76
CA PHE A 174 12.89 -11.11 -6.54
C PHE A 174 12.00 -11.08 -7.79
N GLY A 175 10.71 -10.97 -7.61
CA GLY A 175 9.75 -10.66 -8.66
C GLY A 175 8.97 -9.40 -8.31
N LEU A 176 8.97 -8.38 -9.15
CA LEU A 176 8.03 -7.27 -9.00
C LEU A 176 6.69 -7.70 -9.59
N LEU A 177 5.63 -7.63 -8.78
CA LEU A 177 4.27 -7.95 -9.19
C LEU A 177 3.36 -6.79 -8.83
N MET A 178 3.53 -5.66 -9.51
CA MET A 178 2.72 -4.47 -9.29
C MET A 178 2.17 -4.01 -10.63
N THR A 179 1.03 -3.34 -10.61
CA THR A 179 0.41 -2.76 -11.81
C THR A 179 1.44 -1.91 -12.54
N ALA A 180 1.82 -2.36 -13.74
CA ALA A 180 2.87 -1.70 -14.51
C ALA A 180 2.57 -0.22 -14.70
N PRO A 181 3.59 0.64 -14.66
CA PRO A 181 3.41 2.06 -14.89
C PRO A 181 2.88 2.30 -16.31
N THR A 182 1.82 3.09 -16.41
CA THR A 182 1.36 3.71 -17.66
C THR A 182 1.77 5.18 -17.67
N ALA A 183 1.60 5.87 -18.80
CA ALA A 183 1.83 7.32 -18.88
C ALA A 183 0.97 8.11 -17.87
N THR A 184 -0.19 7.57 -17.47
CA THR A 184 -1.12 8.21 -16.54
C THR A 184 -1.06 7.65 -15.11
N SER A 185 -0.41 6.49 -14.89
CA SER A 185 -0.27 5.87 -13.56
C SER A 185 1.03 6.28 -12.87
N VAL A 186 1.09 7.54 -12.43
CA VAL A 186 2.26 8.12 -11.75
C VAL A 186 2.59 7.42 -10.43
N THR A 187 1.60 6.90 -9.71
CA THR A 187 1.79 6.13 -8.46
C THR A 187 2.47 4.78 -8.71
N SER A 188 2.22 4.15 -9.85
CA SER A 188 2.94 2.92 -10.23
C SER A 188 4.41 3.20 -10.51
N GLN A 189 4.74 4.35 -11.11
CA GLN A 189 6.12 4.72 -11.39
C GLN A 189 6.94 4.88 -10.10
N ALA A 190 6.36 5.50 -9.07
CA ALA A 190 6.98 5.68 -7.75
C ALA A 190 7.33 4.35 -7.08
N ARG A 191 6.40 3.39 -7.09
CA ARG A 191 6.59 2.06 -6.48
C ARG A 191 7.71 1.26 -7.15
N PHE A 192 7.72 1.20 -8.49
CA PHE A 192 8.78 0.51 -9.23
C PHE A 192 10.15 1.18 -8.98
N ALA A 193 10.22 2.51 -8.98
CA ALA A 193 11.46 3.24 -8.70
C ALA A 193 12.00 2.93 -7.29
N GLY A 194 11.12 2.87 -6.29
CA GLY A 194 11.45 2.49 -4.91
C GLY A 194 12.11 1.11 -4.82
N ALA A 195 11.46 0.10 -5.39
CA ALA A 195 11.98 -1.27 -5.39
C ALA A 195 13.30 -1.39 -6.17
N ARG A 196 13.38 -0.76 -7.36
CA ARG A 196 14.62 -0.74 -8.18
C ARG A 196 15.78 -0.08 -7.44
N LEU A 197 15.54 1.04 -6.77
CA LEU A 197 16.57 1.71 -5.98
C LEU A 197 17.07 0.78 -4.86
N ALA A 198 16.18 0.08 -4.15
CA ALA A 198 16.58 -0.88 -3.12
C ALA A 198 17.44 -2.03 -3.68
N PHE A 199 17.07 -2.62 -4.83
CA PHE A 199 17.92 -3.65 -5.47
C PHE A 199 19.31 -3.13 -5.82
N LYS A 200 19.40 -1.91 -6.37
CA LYS A 200 20.67 -1.26 -6.69
C LYS A 200 21.49 -1.00 -5.42
N ASP A 201 20.87 -0.49 -4.36
CA ASP A 201 21.54 -0.20 -3.09
C ASP A 201 22.04 -1.49 -2.41
N ILE A 202 21.25 -2.56 -2.40
CA ILE A 202 21.68 -3.87 -1.88
C ILE A 202 22.93 -4.36 -2.62
N ASN A 203 22.92 -4.30 -3.94
CA ASN A 203 24.05 -4.78 -4.75
C ASN A 203 25.29 -3.89 -4.63
N SER A 204 25.12 -2.57 -4.66
CA SER A 204 26.24 -1.62 -4.72
C SER A 204 26.79 -1.21 -3.35
N LEU A 205 25.93 -1.09 -2.33
CA LEU A 205 26.31 -0.60 -1.00
C LEU A 205 26.54 -1.73 0.00
N ALA A 206 25.91 -2.89 -0.19
CA ALA A 206 26.08 -4.04 0.70
C ALA A 206 26.79 -5.24 0.04
N GLY A 207 27.01 -5.22 -1.28
CA GLY A 207 27.63 -6.33 -2.00
C GLY A 207 26.72 -7.54 -2.18
N GLY A 208 25.40 -7.36 -2.09
CA GLY A 208 24.40 -8.41 -2.26
C GLY A 208 24.03 -9.17 -0.98
N VAL A 209 23.35 -10.30 -1.16
CA VAL A 209 22.79 -11.17 -0.12
C VAL A 209 23.43 -12.55 -0.24
N LEU A 210 23.84 -13.15 0.89
CA LEU A 210 24.50 -14.46 0.92
C LEU A 210 25.76 -14.53 0.02
N GLY A 211 26.44 -13.39 -0.13
CA GLY A 211 27.65 -13.26 -0.96
C GLY A 211 27.38 -13.21 -2.47
N GLN A 212 26.13 -13.03 -2.90
CA GLN A 212 25.74 -12.92 -4.31
C GLN A 212 24.93 -11.64 -4.55
N PRO A 213 25.11 -10.96 -5.70
CA PRO A 213 24.19 -9.91 -6.11
C PRO A 213 22.77 -10.45 -6.24
N VAL A 214 21.77 -9.70 -5.74
CA VAL A 214 20.37 -10.05 -5.92
C VAL A 214 19.99 -9.87 -7.39
N LYS A 215 19.08 -10.73 -7.86
CA LYS A 215 18.47 -10.64 -9.20
C LYS A 215 16.99 -10.30 -9.05
N TRP A 216 16.41 -9.68 -10.06
CA TRP A 216 14.96 -9.47 -10.08
C TRP A 216 14.39 -9.57 -11.49
N PHE A 217 13.13 -9.95 -11.56
CA PHE A 217 12.31 -9.89 -12.76
C PHE A 217 11.13 -8.94 -12.53
N GLU A 218 10.79 -8.15 -13.54
CA GLU A 218 9.63 -7.27 -13.47
C GLU A 218 8.41 -7.95 -14.09
N GLY A 219 7.25 -7.68 -13.50
CA GLY A 219 5.96 -8.23 -13.90
C GLY A 219 4.83 -7.27 -13.55
N SER A 220 3.72 -7.40 -14.28
CA SER A 220 2.51 -6.61 -14.03
C SER A 220 1.43 -7.49 -13.42
N ASP A 221 0.74 -6.95 -12.41
CA ASP A 221 -0.50 -7.57 -11.91
C ASP A 221 -1.75 -7.12 -12.69
N GLY A 222 -1.61 -6.16 -13.63
CA GLY A 222 -2.71 -5.63 -14.44
C GLY A 222 -3.88 -5.04 -13.66
N ALA A 223 -3.71 -4.77 -12.35
CA ALA A 223 -4.80 -4.53 -11.41
C ALA A 223 -5.89 -5.62 -11.44
N ALA A 224 -5.58 -6.83 -11.90
CA ALA A 224 -6.54 -7.90 -12.17
C ALA A 224 -5.99 -9.27 -11.75
N ALA A 225 -6.83 -10.07 -11.09
CA ALA A 225 -6.43 -11.38 -10.56
C ALA A 225 -5.90 -12.33 -11.65
N ALA A 226 -6.52 -12.34 -12.84
CA ALA A 226 -6.10 -13.22 -13.94
C ALA A 226 -4.68 -12.90 -14.43
N THR A 227 -4.36 -11.61 -14.63
CA THR A 227 -3.02 -11.17 -15.03
C THR A 227 -2.00 -11.46 -13.94
N ALA A 228 -2.33 -11.14 -12.68
CA ALA A 228 -1.47 -11.42 -11.54
C ALA A 228 -1.13 -12.91 -11.40
N LYS A 229 -2.14 -13.80 -11.55
CA LYS A 229 -1.95 -15.25 -11.50
C LYS A 229 -1.03 -15.76 -12.61
N ALA A 230 -1.21 -15.28 -13.84
CA ALA A 230 -0.33 -15.64 -14.95
C ALA A 230 1.12 -15.20 -14.68
N GLN A 231 1.29 -13.98 -14.16
CA GLN A 231 2.61 -13.45 -13.83
C GLN A 231 3.28 -14.20 -12.66
N ILE A 232 2.51 -14.67 -11.67
CA ILE A 232 3.01 -15.54 -10.58
C ILE A 232 3.58 -16.85 -11.15
N ALA A 233 2.90 -17.46 -12.13
CA ALA A 233 3.41 -18.66 -12.78
C ALA A 233 4.72 -18.41 -13.53
N THR A 234 4.83 -17.26 -14.22
CA THR A 234 6.08 -16.82 -14.86
C THR A 234 7.20 -16.59 -13.85
N HIS A 235 6.93 -15.92 -12.74
CA HIS A 235 7.92 -15.70 -11.68
C HIS A 235 8.36 -17.01 -11.03
N LYS A 236 7.45 -17.96 -10.85
CA LYS A 236 7.79 -19.31 -10.39
C LYS A 236 8.78 -20.00 -11.35
N SER A 237 8.53 -19.95 -12.66
CA SER A 237 9.46 -20.55 -13.66
C SER A 237 10.81 -19.83 -13.73
N GLN A 238 10.85 -18.56 -13.31
CA GLN A 238 12.07 -17.76 -13.20
C GLN A 238 12.85 -17.99 -11.90
N GLY A 239 12.35 -18.84 -10.99
CA GLY A 239 12.99 -19.11 -9.70
C GLY A 239 12.90 -17.93 -8.73
N VAL A 240 11.85 -17.12 -8.81
CA VAL A 240 11.59 -16.05 -7.83
C VAL A 240 11.31 -16.65 -6.46
N HIS A 241 11.92 -16.06 -5.43
CA HIS A 241 11.75 -16.45 -4.03
C HIS A 241 10.78 -15.50 -3.31
N VAL A 242 10.87 -14.20 -3.61
CA VAL A 242 10.09 -13.14 -2.96
C VAL A 242 9.43 -12.25 -4.01
N LEU A 243 8.11 -12.08 -3.92
CA LEU A 243 7.31 -11.15 -4.70
C LEU A 243 7.17 -9.83 -3.94
N ILE A 244 7.50 -8.73 -4.62
CA ILE A 244 7.18 -7.37 -4.16
C ILE A 244 5.88 -6.95 -4.84
N GLY A 245 4.78 -6.99 -4.11
CA GLY A 245 3.43 -6.86 -4.63
C GLY A 245 2.40 -7.61 -3.78
N THR A 246 1.12 -7.67 -4.17
CA THR A 246 0.56 -7.02 -5.36
C THR A 246 0.24 -5.54 -5.13
N SER A 247 -0.23 -4.82 -6.16
CA SER A 247 -0.60 -3.40 -6.03
C SER A 247 -1.75 -3.15 -5.08
N GLY A 248 -2.75 -4.03 -5.08
CA GLY A 248 -4.06 -3.73 -4.50
C GLY A 248 -4.60 -4.89 -3.69
N SER A 249 -5.36 -4.56 -2.65
CA SER A 249 -5.87 -5.53 -1.69
C SER A 249 -6.75 -6.61 -2.33
N GLY A 250 -7.59 -6.25 -3.31
CA GLY A 250 -8.41 -7.21 -4.05
C GLY A 250 -7.56 -8.24 -4.80
N VAL A 251 -6.51 -7.78 -5.49
CA VAL A 251 -5.58 -8.67 -6.20
C VAL A 251 -4.79 -9.53 -5.22
N SER A 252 -4.25 -8.94 -4.13
CA SER A 252 -3.50 -9.68 -3.09
C SER A 252 -4.34 -10.82 -2.50
N THR A 253 -5.59 -10.52 -2.16
CA THR A 253 -6.54 -11.52 -1.63
C THR A 253 -6.79 -12.63 -2.65
N ALA A 254 -7.04 -12.26 -3.91
CA ALA A 254 -7.41 -13.21 -4.96
C ALA A 254 -6.29 -14.19 -5.33
N VAL A 255 -5.01 -13.77 -5.24
CA VAL A 255 -3.85 -14.59 -5.66
C VAL A 255 -3.10 -15.26 -4.51
N MET A 256 -3.54 -15.09 -3.26
CA MET A 256 -2.82 -15.64 -2.11
C MET A 256 -2.61 -17.16 -2.23
N GLY A 257 -3.65 -17.90 -2.68
CA GLY A 257 -3.53 -19.34 -2.94
C GLY A 257 -2.49 -19.68 -4.03
N ASP A 258 -2.37 -18.87 -5.08
CA ASP A 258 -1.38 -19.09 -6.14
C ASP A 258 0.06 -18.82 -5.64
N VAL A 259 0.25 -17.82 -4.77
CA VAL A 259 1.54 -17.53 -4.11
C VAL A 259 1.95 -18.68 -3.19
N ILE A 260 1.02 -19.19 -2.35
CA ILE A 260 1.27 -20.35 -1.47
C ILE A 260 1.67 -21.57 -2.31
N ASN A 261 0.95 -21.86 -3.39
CA ASN A 261 1.24 -22.98 -4.29
C ASN A 261 2.54 -22.79 -5.08
N ALA A 262 2.97 -21.55 -5.30
CA ALA A 262 4.26 -21.25 -5.87
C ALA A 262 5.41 -21.40 -4.86
N GLY A 263 5.10 -21.40 -3.57
CA GLY A 263 6.08 -21.46 -2.50
C GLY A 263 6.90 -20.17 -2.40
N MET A 264 6.32 -19.02 -2.72
CA MET A 264 6.99 -17.71 -2.66
C MET A 264 6.51 -16.89 -1.47
N VAL A 265 7.35 -15.99 -0.96
CA VAL A 265 6.91 -14.92 -0.04
C VAL A 265 6.30 -13.79 -0.84
N MET A 266 5.24 -13.16 -0.36
CA MET A 266 4.66 -11.94 -0.94
C MET A 266 4.67 -10.81 0.08
N ILE A 267 5.34 -9.70 -0.25
CA ILE A 267 5.32 -8.47 0.54
C ILE A 267 4.76 -7.32 -0.28
N SER A 268 3.57 -6.84 0.10
CA SER A 268 2.90 -5.74 -0.64
C SER A 268 3.30 -4.37 -0.11
N PRO A 269 3.73 -3.44 -0.98
CA PRO A 269 3.99 -2.07 -0.57
C PRO A 269 2.75 -1.17 -0.56
N SER A 270 1.59 -1.65 -1.04
CA SER A 270 0.42 -0.77 -1.23
C SER A 270 -0.95 -1.39 -0.95
N ALA A 271 -1.04 -2.66 -0.54
CA ALA A 271 -2.31 -3.31 -0.19
C ALA A 271 -2.68 -3.05 1.29
N THR A 272 -3.70 -2.24 1.51
CA THR A 272 -4.05 -1.68 2.84
C THR A 272 -5.23 -2.36 3.53
N ALA A 273 -5.98 -3.24 2.87
CA ALA A 273 -7.21 -3.80 3.45
C ALA A 273 -6.95 -4.50 4.79
N ALA A 274 -7.78 -4.23 5.78
CA ALA A 274 -7.64 -4.81 7.12
C ALA A 274 -7.71 -6.34 7.11
N SER A 275 -8.50 -6.93 6.21
CA SER A 275 -8.66 -8.39 6.07
C SER A 275 -7.35 -9.13 5.71
N LEU A 276 -6.37 -8.43 5.14
CA LEU A 276 -5.07 -9.01 4.81
C LEU A 276 -4.24 -9.35 6.05
N SER A 277 -4.49 -8.70 7.20
CA SER A 277 -3.81 -9.02 8.46
C SER A 277 -4.23 -10.39 9.03
N THR A 278 -5.31 -10.99 8.52
CA THR A 278 -5.88 -12.25 9.02
C THR A 278 -6.16 -13.25 7.89
N ILE A 279 -5.63 -13.01 6.70
CA ILE A 279 -5.78 -13.93 5.57
C ILE A 279 -5.00 -15.22 5.85
N ASP A 280 -5.52 -16.38 5.44
CA ASP A 280 -4.77 -17.64 5.52
C ASP A 280 -3.67 -17.65 4.45
N ASP A 281 -2.49 -17.14 4.83
CA ASP A 281 -1.33 -16.94 3.98
C ASP A 281 -0.23 -17.99 4.21
N LYS A 282 -0.43 -18.91 5.17
CA LYS A 282 0.59 -19.84 5.67
C LYS A 282 1.90 -19.15 6.11
N GLY A 283 1.79 -17.92 6.62
CA GLY A 283 2.91 -17.08 7.04
C GLY A 283 3.74 -16.53 5.89
N LEU A 284 3.22 -16.49 4.66
CA LEU A 284 3.93 -16.04 3.47
C LEU A 284 3.55 -14.63 3.02
N TYR A 285 2.61 -13.95 3.69
CA TYR A 285 2.18 -12.61 3.35
C TYR A 285 2.67 -11.57 4.36
N PHE A 286 3.16 -10.47 3.82
CA PHE A 286 3.61 -9.31 4.57
C PHE A 286 3.18 -8.03 3.84
N ARG A 287 3.25 -6.89 4.51
CA ARG A 287 3.10 -5.60 3.86
C ARG A 287 3.93 -4.51 4.53
N THR A 288 4.35 -3.53 3.75
CA THR A 288 4.88 -2.25 4.26
C THR A 288 3.85 -1.13 4.15
N ALA A 289 2.73 -1.39 3.47
CA ALA A 289 1.56 -0.52 3.48
C ALA A 289 0.86 -0.55 4.85
N PRO A 290 0.21 0.55 5.24
CA PRO A 290 -0.56 0.59 6.47
C PRO A 290 -1.93 -0.08 6.37
N SER A 291 -2.42 -0.57 7.51
CA SER A 291 -3.75 -1.18 7.63
C SER A 291 -4.86 -0.13 7.69
N ASP A 292 -5.88 -0.30 6.83
CA ASP A 292 -7.06 0.56 6.72
C ASP A 292 -7.86 0.72 8.02
N VAL A 293 -7.64 -0.12 9.03
CA VAL A 293 -8.27 0.00 10.37
C VAL A 293 -8.15 1.44 10.90
N LEU A 294 -6.97 2.04 10.72
CA LEU A 294 -6.70 3.37 11.24
C LEU A 294 -7.24 4.47 10.32
N GLN A 295 -7.21 4.24 9.01
CA GLN A 295 -7.79 5.15 8.02
C GLN A 295 -9.31 5.24 8.17
N ALA A 296 -9.97 4.12 8.48
CA ALA A 296 -11.40 4.05 8.75
C ALA A 296 -11.81 4.97 9.90
N ARG A 297 -11.07 4.90 11.01
CA ARG A 297 -11.31 5.77 12.18
C ARG A 297 -11.10 7.25 11.84
N ALA A 298 -10.01 7.59 11.15
CA ALA A 298 -9.75 8.97 10.75
C ALA A 298 -10.83 9.54 9.82
N LEU A 299 -11.35 8.73 8.89
CA LEU A 299 -12.47 9.09 8.02
C LEU A 299 -13.77 9.27 8.81
N ALA A 300 -14.08 8.37 9.74
CA ALA A 300 -15.27 8.49 10.59
C ALA A 300 -15.21 9.74 11.48
N ASP A 301 -14.05 10.01 12.10
CA ASP A 301 -13.83 11.23 12.89
C ASP A 301 -14.02 12.49 12.04
N MET A 302 -13.51 12.51 10.80
CA MET A 302 -13.70 13.61 9.86
C MET A 302 -15.18 13.82 9.53
N ILE A 303 -15.91 12.75 9.19
CA ILE A 303 -17.35 12.78 8.88
C ILE A 303 -18.14 13.34 10.07
N MET A 304 -17.84 12.88 11.30
CA MET A 304 -18.52 13.34 12.51
C MET A 304 -18.20 14.81 12.84
N ARG A 305 -16.95 15.24 12.69
CA ARG A 305 -16.52 16.64 12.91
C ARG A 305 -17.17 17.61 11.92
N ASP A 306 -17.40 17.16 10.69
CA ASP A 306 -18.10 17.94 9.66
C ASP A 306 -19.61 18.02 9.91
N GLY A 307 -20.12 17.40 10.97
CA GLY A 307 -21.52 17.48 11.38
C GLY A 307 -22.47 16.64 10.54
N VAL A 308 -21.94 15.71 9.74
CA VAL A 308 -22.74 14.81 8.90
C VAL A 308 -23.63 13.93 9.80
N ARG A 309 -24.94 13.93 9.55
CA ARG A 309 -25.90 13.10 10.30
C ARG A 309 -26.45 11.95 9.48
N LYS A 310 -26.54 12.11 8.17
CA LYS A 310 -26.90 11.07 7.20
C LYS A 310 -25.81 10.95 6.15
N VAL A 311 -25.25 9.75 5.96
CA VAL A 311 -24.11 9.53 5.08
C VAL A 311 -24.35 8.39 4.09
N THR A 312 -23.90 8.57 2.85
CA THR A 312 -23.77 7.47 1.90
C THR A 312 -22.29 7.10 1.73
N LEU A 313 -21.94 5.85 2.03
CA LEU A 313 -20.61 5.27 1.86
C LEU A 313 -20.58 4.46 0.56
N ILE A 314 -19.80 4.90 -0.41
CA ILE A 314 -19.67 4.25 -1.72
C ILE A 314 -18.29 3.61 -1.79
N GLY A 315 -18.21 2.31 -2.05
CA GLY A 315 -16.94 1.59 -2.20
C GLY A 315 -16.80 0.92 -3.56
N LYS A 316 -15.59 0.90 -4.14
CA LYS A 316 -15.33 -0.01 -5.25
C LYS A 316 -15.52 -1.46 -4.80
N ASN A 317 -16.05 -2.32 -5.66
CA ASN A 317 -16.41 -3.69 -5.30
C ASN A 317 -15.19 -4.64 -5.28
N ASP A 318 -14.27 -4.41 -4.34
CA ASP A 318 -13.16 -5.30 -4.04
C ASP A 318 -12.86 -5.31 -2.53
N ALA A 319 -11.80 -6.04 -2.12
CA ALA A 319 -11.41 -6.15 -0.72
C ALA A 319 -11.00 -4.80 -0.08
N TYR A 320 -10.45 -3.86 -0.87
CA TYR A 320 -10.09 -2.52 -0.37
C TYR A 320 -11.34 -1.67 -0.14
N GLY A 321 -12.16 -1.49 -1.18
CA GLY A 321 -13.35 -0.64 -1.11
C GLY A 321 -14.38 -1.16 -0.11
N THR A 322 -14.61 -2.47 -0.10
CA THR A 322 -15.51 -3.11 0.87
C THR A 322 -14.98 -2.99 2.29
N GLY A 323 -13.71 -3.37 2.52
CA GLY A 323 -13.14 -3.39 3.87
C GLY A 323 -13.07 -2.01 4.51
N LEU A 324 -12.70 -0.98 3.75
CA LEU A 324 -12.64 0.38 4.29
C LEU A 324 -14.05 0.96 4.52
N VAL A 325 -15.02 0.71 3.64
CA VAL A 325 -16.42 1.13 3.87
C VAL A 325 -17.00 0.47 5.13
N GLU A 326 -16.80 -0.83 5.32
CA GLU A 326 -17.24 -1.56 6.52
C GLU A 326 -16.54 -1.05 7.78
N GLY A 327 -15.24 -0.77 7.69
CA GLY A 327 -14.47 -0.13 8.76
C GLY A 327 -15.05 1.23 9.15
N VAL A 328 -15.27 2.12 8.18
CA VAL A 328 -15.85 3.46 8.44
C VAL A 328 -17.26 3.33 9.01
N GLN A 329 -18.09 2.45 8.47
CA GLN A 329 -19.43 2.21 9.01
C GLN A 329 -19.37 1.80 10.48
N LYS A 330 -18.48 0.86 10.84
CA LYS A 330 -18.29 0.42 12.23
C LYS A 330 -17.88 1.58 13.14
N GLU A 331 -16.93 2.39 12.72
CA GLU A 331 -16.45 3.54 13.50
C GLU A 331 -17.53 4.64 13.65
N LEU A 332 -18.33 4.89 12.62
CA LEU A 332 -19.47 5.82 12.69
C LEU A 332 -20.55 5.33 13.67
N LEU A 333 -20.87 4.04 13.66
CA LEU A 333 -21.80 3.44 14.63
C LEU A 333 -21.25 3.56 16.06
N ALA A 334 -19.95 3.30 16.25
CA ALA A 334 -19.28 3.44 17.54
C ALA A 334 -19.27 4.90 18.04
N ALA A 335 -19.18 5.86 17.12
CA ALA A 335 -19.29 7.29 17.40
C ALA A 335 -20.75 7.78 17.63
N GLY A 336 -21.74 6.87 17.60
CA GLY A 336 -23.13 7.17 17.91
C GLY A 336 -24.01 7.56 16.72
N MET A 337 -23.55 7.42 15.48
CA MET A 337 -24.41 7.57 14.31
C MET A 337 -25.43 6.43 14.25
N ASN A 338 -26.69 6.74 13.94
CA ASN A 338 -27.73 5.72 13.81
C ASN A 338 -27.51 4.89 12.54
N ALA A 339 -27.62 3.56 12.63
CA ALA A 339 -27.50 2.65 11.49
C ALA A 339 -28.43 3.01 10.31
N ALA A 340 -29.66 3.48 10.58
CA ALA A 340 -30.60 3.92 9.55
C ALA A 340 -30.16 5.20 8.81
N SER A 341 -29.16 5.91 9.33
CA SER A 341 -28.57 7.11 8.71
C SER A 341 -27.35 6.80 7.86
N ILE A 342 -26.92 5.53 7.79
CA ILE A 342 -25.79 5.08 6.97
C ILE A 342 -26.33 4.25 5.82
N THR A 343 -25.99 4.64 4.59
CA THR A 343 -26.30 3.85 3.39
C THR A 343 -24.99 3.42 2.74
N THR A 344 -24.84 2.13 2.45
CA THR A 344 -23.66 1.60 1.75
C THR A 344 -24.01 1.23 0.32
N VAL A 345 -23.16 1.63 -0.64
CA VAL A 345 -23.33 1.30 -2.06
C VAL A 345 -21.99 0.83 -2.61
N LYS A 346 -22.01 -0.05 -3.60
CA LYS A 346 -20.82 -0.51 -4.31
C LYS A 346 -20.93 -0.25 -5.80
N PHE A 347 -19.80 0.02 -6.45
CA PHE A 347 -19.69 0.04 -7.91
C PHE A 347 -18.68 -1.01 -8.38
N ASP A 348 -18.98 -1.67 -9.47
CA ASP A 348 -18.17 -2.75 -10.01
C ASP A 348 -17.00 -2.21 -10.81
N ILE A 349 -15.88 -2.92 -10.72
CA ILE A 349 -14.64 -2.60 -11.43
C ILE A 349 -14.17 -3.79 -12.28
N GLU A 350 -13.41 -3.48 -13.31
CA GLU A 350 -12.61 -4.44 -14.08
C GLU A 350 -11.20 -3.87 -14.24
N GLY A 351 -10.23 -4.52 -13.59
CA GLY A 351 -8.90 -3.95 -13.46
C GLY A 351 -8.93 -2.65 -12.64
N ASP A 352 -8.46 -1.57 -13.25
CA ASP A 352 -8.41 -0.21 -12.69
C ASP A 352 -9.52 0.72 -13.20
N LYS A 353 -10.58 0.16 -13.81
CA LYS A 353 -11.68 0.92 -14.42
C LYS A 353 -13.03 0.51 -13.84
N VAL A 354 -14.01 1.41 -13.96
CA VAL A 354 -15.42 1.07 -13.72
C VAL A 354 -15.87 0.07 -14.77
N LYS A 355 -16.51 -1.01 -14.33
CA LYS A 355 -16.96 -2.11 -15.20
C LYS A 355 -18.13 -1.71 -16.11
N ASP A 356 -19.12 -1.04 -15.53
CA ASP A 356 -20.30 -0.54 -16.25
C ASP A 356 -20.56 0.93 -15.88
N PRO A 357 -20.26 1.89 -16.77
CA PRO A 357 -20.54 3.31 -16.52
C PRO A 357 -22.02 3.62 -16.26
N ASN A 358 -22.97 2.82 -16.78
CA ASN A 358 -24.40 3.03 -16.53
C ASN A 358 -24.79 2.73 -15.08
N GLN A 359 -24.04 1.84 -14.41
CA GLN A 359 -24.21 1.57 -13.00
C GLN A 359 -23.98 2.84 -12.17
N LEU A 360 -23.00 3.67 -12.54
CA LEU A 360 -22.70 4.91 -11.81
C LEU A 360 -23.87 5.90 -11.85
N SER A 361 -24.57 6.02 -12.98
CA SER A 361 -25.76 6.87 -13.11
C SER A 361 -26.92 6.36 -12.24
N THR A 362 -27.08 5.03 -12.14
CA THR A 362 -28.05 4.40 -11.25
C THR A 362 -27.72 4.69 -9.78
N ILE A 363 -26.45 4.51 -9.41
CA ILE A 363 -25.95 4.82 -8.06
C ILE A 363 -26.15 6.29 -7.74
N ALA A 364 -25.81 7.20 -8.67
CA ALA A 364 -25.98 8.63 -8.46
C ALA A 364 -27.45 9.00 -8.21
N THR A 365 -28.38 8.43 -8.99
CA THR A 365 -29.82 8.62 -8.81
C THR A 365 -30.28 8.15 -7.42
N GLN A 366 -29.81 6.98 -6.98
CA GLN A 366 -30.10 6.45 -5.64
C GLN A 366 -29.55 7.36 -4.53
N VAL A 367 -28.30 7.84 -4.68
CA VAL A 367 -27.65 8.71 -3.69
C VAL A 367 -28.40 10.03 -3.56
N VAL A 368 -28.79 10.65 -4.68
CA VAL A 368 -29.57 11.90 -4.70
C VAL A 368 -30.94 11.70 -4.05
N ALA A 369 -31.63 10.60 -4.36
CA ALA A 369 -32.91 10.26 -3.75
C ALA A 369 -32.81 10.05 -2.23
N ASN A 370 -31.67 9.53 -1.75
CA ASN A 370 -31.41 9.33 -0.32
C ASN A 370 -31.17 10.65 0.44
N LYS A 371 -30.88 11.75 -0.24
CA LYS A 371 -30.60 13.07 0.37
C LYS A 371 -29.60 13.00 1.54
N PRO A 372 -28.40 12.45 1.35
CA PRO A 372 -27.39 12.41 2.40
C PRO A 372 -26.84 13.81 2.68
N ASP A 373 -26.36 14.02 3.91
CA ASP A 373 -25.59 15.20 4.31
C ASP A 373 -24.11 15.09 3.91
N GLY A 374 -23.63 13.85 3.72
CA GLY A 374 -22.26 13.57 3.30
C GLY A 374 -22.17 12.33 2.43
N VAL A 375 -21.20 12.30 1.52
CA VAL A 375 -20.88 11.12 0.70
C VAL A 375 -19.40 10.81 0.86
N LEU A 376 -19.08 9.60 1.31
CA LEU A 376 -17.73 9.06 1.26
C LEU A 376 -17.61 8.18 0.01
N ILE A 377 -16.55 8.36 -0.76
CA ILE A 377 -16.23 7.49 -1.89
C ILE A 377 -14.86 6.85 -1.62
N VAL A 378 -14.84 5.53 -1.54
CA VAL A 378 -13.63 4.72 -1.43
C VAL A 378 -13.32 4.11 -2.79
N GLY A 379 -12.26 4.60 -3.41
CA GLY A 379 -11.73 4.03 -4.65
C GLY A 379 -10.33 4.53 -4.95
N THR A 380 -9.83 4.21 -6.14
CA THR A 380 -8.59 4.75 -6.70
C THR A 380 -8.92 5.77 -7.80
N SER A 381 -8.21 5.80 -8.93
CA SER A 381 -8.46 6.79 -10.00
C SER A 381 -9.86 6.72 -10.60
N GLU A 382 -10.44 5.52 -10.66
CA GLU A 382 -11.79 5.25 -11.17
C GLU A 382 -12.89 5.93 -10.36
N SER A 383 -12.63 6.28 -9.09
CA SER A 383 -13.56 7.06 -8.26
C SER A 383 -13.88 8.43 -8.85
N ALA A 384 -13.02 8.96 -9.73
CA ALA A 384 -13.29 10.20 -10.44
C ALA A 384 -14.55 10.10 -11.33
N GLU A 385 -14.84 8.92 -11.89
CA GLU A 385 -16.06 8.70 -12.68
C GLU A 385 -17.30 8.72 -11.80
N MET A 386 -17.23 8.15 -10.59
CA MET A 386 -18.33 8.21 -9.61
C MET A 386 -18.61 9.65 -9.17
N ILE A 387 -17.56 10.45 -8.89
CA ILE A 387 -17.73 11.88 -8.55
C ILE A 387 -18.42 12.64 -9.68
N LYS A 388 -18.01 12.42 -10.93
CA LYS A 388 -18.63 13.04 -12.11
C LYS A 388 -20.09 12.60 -12.28
N ALA A 389 -20.39 11.32 -12.04
CA ALA A 389 -21.76 10.81 -12.10
C ALA A 389 -22.66 11.44 -11.03
N LEU A 390 -22.17 11.61 -9.80
CA LEU A 390 -22.89 12.30 -8.72
C LEU A 390 -23.19 13.76 -9.08
N ALA A 391 -22.20 14.46 -9.65
CA ALA A 391 -22.36 15.84 -10.12
C ALA A 391 -23.39 15.95 -11.26
N ALA A 392 -23.32 15.04 -12.24
CA ALA A 392 -24.29 14.96 -13.33
C ALA A 392 -25.72 14.64 -12.84
N GLY A 393 -25.83 13.83 -11.78
CA GLY A 393 -27.08 13.55 -11.05
C GLY A 393 -27.60 14.73 -10.21
N GLN A 394 -26.94 15.90 -10.26
CA GLN A 394 -27.29 17.11 -9.52
C GLN A 394 -27.22 16.97 -7.99
N LEU A 395 -26.36 16.08 -7.48
CA LEU A 395 -26.02 16.10 -6.05
C LEU A 395 -25.30 17.42 -5.76
N GLN A 396 -25.88 18.24 -4.88
CA GLN A 396 -25.29 19.51 -4.46
C GLN A 396 -24.02 19.25 -3.64
N ILE A 397 -22.86 19.48 -4.24
CA ILE A 397 -21.56 19.44 -3.55
C ILE A 397 -21.43 20.76 -2.79
N ARG A 398 -21.50 20.69 -1.46
CA ARG A 398 -21.29 21.87 -0.60
C ARG A 398 -19.79 22.05 -0.40
N HIS A 399 -19.30 23.26 -0.64
CA HIS A 399 -17.89 23.64 -0.53
C HIS A 399 -17.55 24.19 0.85
#